data_AF-A0A662DPE5-F1
#
_entry.id   AF-A0A662DPE5-F1
#
_cell.length_a   1.000
_cell.length_b   1.000
_cell.length_c   1.000
_cell.angle_alpha   90.00
_cell.angle_beta   90.00
_cell.angle_gamma   90.00
#
_symmetry.space_group_name_H-M   'P 1'
#
loop_
_entity.id
_entity.type
_entity.pdbx_description
1 polymer ?
#
loop_
_entity_poly.entity_id
_entity_poly.type
_entity_poly.pdbx_seq_one_letter_code
_entity_poly.pdbx_strand_id
1 'polypeptide(L)' 'MDENGQTRVMPSLRPEDQDMELLPWLDGDNFNPGYMTRSMHLMPKRGDKHQWQHSQDYWVEKDELPVADLGDGCLVYD' A
#
# COMPACT_ATOMS: atom_id res chain seq x y z
N MET A 1 11.96 -15.80 2.91
CA MET A 1 12.19 -15.71 4.37
C MET A 1 13.10 -16.84 4.82
N ASP A 2 12.79 -18.08 4.46
CA ASP A 2 13.60 -19.28 4.74
C ASP A 2 15.07 -19.17 4.31
N GLU A 3 15.33 -18.72 3.08
CA GLU A 3 16.69 -18.57 2.54
C GLU A 3 17.55 -17.59 3.37
N ASN A 4 16.92 -16.57 3.96
CA ASN A 4 17.59 -15.51 4.72
C ASN A 4 17.46 -15.69 6.24
N GLY A 5 16.86 -16.80 6.69
CA GLY A 5 16.61 -17.09 8.11
C GLY A 5 15.68 -16.09 8.83
N GLN A 6 14.90 -15.31 8.09
CA GLN A 6 14.01 -14.28 8.64
C GLN A 6 12.71 -14.93 9.12
N THR A 7 12.17 -14.46 10.24
CA THR A 7 10.96 -15.02 10.85
C THR A 7 9.78 -14.06 10.85
N ARG A 8 10.05 -12.77 10.65
CA ARG A 8 9.08 -11.69 10.67
C ARG A 8 9.39 -10.66 9.59
N VAL A 9 8.32 -10.08 9.03
CA VAL A 9 8.39 -8.94 8.13
C VAL A 9 7.36 -7.89 8.57
N MET A 10 7.75 -6.63 8.51
CA MET A 10 6.92 -5.48 8.89
C MET A 10 7.02 -4.42 7.79
N PRO A 11 5.91 -3.83 7.35
CA PRO A 11 5.98 -2.67 6.47
C PRO A 11 6.57 -1.46 7.21
N SER A 12 7.39 -0.67 6.52
CA SER A 12 8.01 0.55 7.04
C SER A 12 8.05 1.64 5.97
N LEU A 13 7.93 2.89 6.38
CA LEU A 13 8.15 4.03 5.49
C LEU A 13 9.64 4.12 5.11
N ARG A 14 9.90 4.36 3.83
CA ARG A 14 11.21 4.77 3.35
C ARG A 14 11.46 6.24 3.68
N PRO A 15 12.72 6.71 3.73
CA PRO A 15 13.02 8.12 4.00
C PRO A 15 12.27 9.09 3.08
N GLU A 16 12.13 8.76 1.79
CA GLU A 16 11.44 9.58 0.79
C GLU A 16 9.91 9.50 0.85
N ASP A 17 9.35 8.63 1.70
CA ASP A 17 7.91 8.48 1.89
C ASP A 17 7.42 9.23 3.16
N GLN A 18 8.32 9.79 3.99
CA GLN A 18 7.95 10.39 5.28
C GLN A 18 7.01 11.60 5.14
N ASP A 19 7.23 12.42 4.11
CA ASP A 19 6.45 13.65 3.86
C ASP A 19 5.41 13.48 2.75
N MET A 20 5.03 12.24 2.42
CA MET A 20 4.08 11.97 1.35
C MET A 20 2.69 12.57 1.64
N GLU A 21 1.96 12.92 0.58
CA GLU A 21 0.59 13.39 0.75
C GLU A 21 -0.30 12.26 1.25
N LEU A 22 -1.07 12.55 2.32
CA LEU A 22 -2.04 11.60 2.86
C LEU A 22 -3.42 11.83 2.25
N LEU A 23 -3.82 10.90 1.39
CA LEU A 23 -5.08 10.91 0.66
C LEU A 23 -6.17 10.11 1.40
N PRO A 24 -7.46 10.29 1.06
CA PRO A 24 -8.53 9.41 1.54
C PRO A 24 -8.24 7.94 1.23
N TRP A 25 -8.73 7.02 2.08
CA TRP A 25 -8.46 5.57 1.98
C TRP A 25 -8.64 4.97 0.57
N LEU A 26 -9.67 5.45 -0.13
CA LEU A 26 -10.09 5.00 -1.44
C LEU A 26 -10.15 6.22 -2.36
N ASP A 27 -9.83 5.97 -3.62
CA ASP A 27 -10.03 6.95 -4.67
C ASP A 27 -11.50 6.96 -5.10
N GLY A 28 -12.12 8.14 -5.05
CA GLY A 28 -13.52 8.32 -5.44
C GLY A 28 -13.76 8.13 -6.94
N ASP A 29 -12.73 8.22 -7.78
CA ASP A 29 -12.87 7.93 -9.21
C ASP A 29 -12.76 6.43 -9.52
N ASN A 30 -12.10 5.66 -8.63
CA ASN A 30 -11.92 4.21 -8.77
C ASN A 30 -13.03 3.40 -8.07
N PHE A 31 -13.48 3.84 -6.88
CA PHE A 31 -14.45 3.09 -6.08
C PHE A 31 -15.36 4.02 -5.26
N ASN A 32 -16.58 4.26 -5.76
CA ASN A 32 -17.52 5.25 -5.21
C ASN A 32 -18.89 4.73 -4.74
N PRO A 33 -19.00 3.55 -4.12
CA PRO A 33 -20.29 3.16 -3.56
C PRO A 33 -20.70 4.17 -2.48
N GLY A 34 -21.91 4.72 -2.61
CA GLY A 34 -22.40 5.78 -1.72
C GLY A 34 -22.44 5.40 -0.23
N TYR A 35 -22.41 4.11 0.11
CA TYR A 35 -22.28 3.68 1.50
C TYR A 35 -20.86 3.88 2.06
N MET A 36 -19.82 3.72 1.23
CA MET A 36 -18.44 3.97 1.63
C MET A 36 -18.17 5.45 1.78
N THR A 37 -18.61 6.27 0.82
CA THR A 37 -18.38 7.72 0.82
C THR A 37 -18.89 8.39 2.10
N ARG A 38 -20.00 7.91 2.66
CA ARG A 38 -20.54 8.38 3.95
C ARG A 38 -19.59 8.17 5.13
N SER A 39 -18.81 7.10 5.12
CA SER A 39 -17.91 6.73 6.23
C SER A 39 -16.42 6.97 5.92
N MET A 40 -16.08 7.50 4.75
CA MET A 40 -14.69 7.69 4.30
C MET A 40 -13.83 8.51 5.27
N HIS A 41 -14.42 9.50 5.93
CA HIS A 41 -13.75 10.33 6.92
C HIS A 41 -13.39 9.59 8.23
N LEU A 42 -13.94 8.39 8.44
CA LEU A 42 -13.63 7.49 9.56
C LEU A 42 -12.57 6.44 9.21
N MET A 43 -12.21 6.31 7.93
CA MET A 43 -11.27 5.31 7.46
C MET A 43 -9.82 5.79 7.59
N PRO A 44 -8.84 4.87 7.61
CA PRO A 44 -7.43 5.23 7.52
C PRO A 44 -7.13 6.07 6.27
N LYS A 45 -6.03 6.83 6.28
CA LYS A 45 -5.54 7.50 5.07
C LYS A 45 -4.59 6.60 4.29
N ARG A 46 -4.42 6.88 3.00
CA ARG A 46 -3.44 6.21 2.13
C ARG A 46 -2.33 7.19 1.72
N GLY A 47 -1.19 6.67 1.31
CA GLY A 47 -0.14 7.47 0.70
C GLY A 47 -0.41 7.76 -0.78
N ASP A 48 0.33 8.70 -1.35
CA ASP A 48 0.25 9.10 -2.76
C ASP A 48 1.01 8.17 -3.72
N LYS A 49 1.87 7.27 -3.22
CA LYS A 49 2.59 6.26 -4.01
C LYS A 49 1.89 4.90 -4.02
N HIS A 50 2.05 4.15 -5.11
CA HIS A 50 1.33 2.90 -5.38
C HIS A 50 1.41 1.88 -4.23
N GLN A 51 2.58 1.66 -3.64
CA GLN A 51 2.77 0.71 -2.53
C GLN A 51 2.03 1.09 -1.24
N TRP A 52 1.57 2.34 -1.11
CA TRP A 52 0.79 2.83 0.02
C TRP A 52 -0.70 2.99 -0.31
N GLN A 53 -1.15 2.47 -1.46
CA GLN A 53 -2.53 2.52 -1.93
C GLN A 53 -3.14 1.12 -1.97
N HIS A 54 -4.47 1.05 -1.85
CA HIS A 54 -5.22 -0.16 -2.14
C HIS A 54 -6.00 0.04 -3.44
N SER A 55 -5.37 -0.27 -4.57
CA SER A 55 -5.91 -0.04 -5.92
C SER A 55 -7.07 -0.98 -6.29
N GLN A 56 -7.10 -2.20 -5.75
CA GLN A 56 -8.02 -3.27 -6.19
C GLN A 56 -7.93 -3.52 -7.71
N ASP A 57 -6.77 -3.21 -8.32
CA ASP A 57 -6.57 -3.35 -9.77
C ASP A 57 -5.90 -4.68 -10.05
N TYR A 58 -6.72 -5.72 -10.18
CA TYR A 58 -6.25 -7.07 -10.49
C TYR A 58 -5.41 -7.14 -11.77
N TRP A 59 -5.74 -6.33 -12.79
CA TRP A 59 -5.10 -6.43 -14.10
C TRP A 59 -3.65 -5.96 -14.07
N VAL A 60 -3.37 -4.94 -13.27
CA VAL A 60 -2.01 -4.44 -13.02
C VAL A 60 -1.31 -5.34 -12.00
N GLU A 61 -1.96 -5.60 -10.87
CA GLU A 61 -1.36 -6.30 -9.72
C GLU A 61 -0.93 -7.73 -10.05
N LYS A 62 -1.62 -8.44 -10.97
CA LYS A 62 -1.22 -9.79 -11.40
C LYS A 62 0.15 -9.84 -12.07
N ASP A 63 0.58 -8.73 -12.70
CA ASP A 63 1.84 -8.65 -13.43
C ASP A 63 2.94 -8.03 -12.55
N GLU A 64 2.60 -7.06 -11.70
CA GLU A 64 3.58 -6.34 -10.86
C GLU A 64 3.95 -7.09 -9.58
N LEU A 65 2.98 -7.68 -8.85
CA LEU A 65 3.26 -8.31 -7.56
C LEU A 65 4.22 -9.51 -7.62
N PRO A 66 4.16 -10.41 -8.64
CA PRO A 66 5.09 -11.54 -8.71
C PRO A 66 6.56 -11.15 -8.89
N VAL A 67 6.82 -9.93 -9.38
CA VAL A 67 8.17 -9.42 -9.67
C VAL A 67 8.55 -8.22 -8.82
N ALA A 68 7.76 -7.91 -7.79
CA ALA A 68 8.01 -6.80 -6.89
C ALA A 68 9.36 -6.97 -6.16
N ASP A 69 10.14 -5.90 -6.07
CA ASP A 69 11.38 -5.88 -5.31
C ASP A 69 11.07 -5.81 -3.82
N LEU A 70 11.24 -6.94 -3.13
CA LEU A 70 11.01 -7.03 -1.69
C LEU A 70 12.12 -6.36 -0.86
N GLY A 71 13.23 -5.96 -1.50
CA GLY A 71 14.35 -5.26 -0.89
C GLY A 71 14.32 -3.74 -1.08
N ASP A 72 13.23 -3.19 -1.61
CA ASP A 72 13.09 -1.77 -1.97
C ASP A 72 13.05 -0.80 -0.77
N GLY A 73 13.11 -1.32 0.46
CA GLY A 73 13.08 -0.57 1.70
C GLY A 73 11.68 -0.38 2.30
N CYS A 74 10.61 -0.85 1.65
CA CYS A 74 9.26 -0.82 2.21
C CYS A 74 9.02 -1.92 3.26
N LEU A 75 9.90 -2.92 3.35
CA LEU A 75 9.80 -4.07 4.23
C LEU A 75 11.03 -4.19 5.14
N VAL A 76 10.79 -4.35 6.44
CA VAL A 76 11.82 -4.61 7.46
C VAL A 76 11.69 -6.05 7.94
N TYR A 77 12.82 -6.76 7.97
CA TYR A 77 12.91 -8.18 8.30
C TYR A 77 13.59 -8.39 9.66
N ASP A 78 13.11 -9.36 10.44
CA ASP A 78 13.63 -9.80 11.75
C ASP A 78 13.57 -11.35 11.87
#